data_AF-N4WN02-F1
#
_entry.id   AF-N4WN02-F1
#
_cell.length_a   1.000
_cell.length_b   1.000
_cell.length_c   1.000
_cell.angle_alpha   90.00
_cell.angle_beta   90.00
_cell.angle_gamma   90.00
#
_symmetry.space_group_name_H-M   'P 1'
#
loop_
_entity.id
_entity.type
_entity.pdbx_description
1 polymer ?
#
loop_
_entity_poly.entity_id
_entity_poly.type
_entity_poly.pdbx_seq_one_letter_code
_entity_poly.pdbx_strand_id
1 'polypeptide(L)'
;MSIYTTNEAIEPISNILHEAGASGVVIEDKADLEAEWDSMYGEVYELDPADYPEEGVRLKAYLPVNSFLGETVSEIKQAINNLLVHDIDIGLNKITLSEVNEEDWATAWKKYYKPVKISDKVTITLRGKITNRLPPMKLLSN
;
A
#
# COMPACT_ATOMS: atom_id res chain seq x y z
N MET A 1 -2.87 -8.17 5.40
CA MET A 1 -4.22 -8.03 5.96
C MET A 1 -4.93 -6.89 5.25
N SER A 2 -6.23 -6.99 4.98
CA SER A 2 -7.04 -5.92 4.41
C SER A 2 -8.29 -5.69 5.25
N ILE A 3 -8.64 -4.43 5.50
CA ILE A 3 -9.76 -4.00 6.34
C ILE A 3 -10.56 -2.98 5.55
N TYR A 4 -11.84 -3.27 5.31
CA TYR A 4 -12.78 -2.32 4.69
C TYR A 4 -13.56 -1.61 5.79
N THR A 5 -13.60 -0.28 5.73
CA THR A 5 -14.11 0.58 6.79
C THR A 5 -14.55 1.94 6.25
N THR A 6 -14.97 2.85 7.13
CA THR A 6 -15.29 4.25 6.81
C THR A 6 -14.05 5.17 6.91
N ASN A 7 -14.19 6.40 6.42
CA ASN A 7 -13.17 7.44 6.60
C ASN A 7 -12.92 7.80 8.07
N GLU A 8 -13.97 7.81 8.90
CA GLU A 8 -13.86 8.16 10.33
C GLU A 8 -12.92 7.20 11.08
N ALA A 9 -12.95 5.93 10.70
CA ALA A 9 -12.19 4.88 11.35
C ALA A 9 -10.73 4.74 10.85
N ILE A 10 -10.28 5.54 9.87
CA ILE A 10 -8.92 5.44 9.30
C ILE A 10 -7.86 5.59 10.40
N GLU A 11 -7.89 6.71 11.12
CA GLU A 11 -6.89 7.05 12.15
C GLU A 11 -6.86 6.02 13.30
N PRO A 12 -7.99 5.69 13.96
CA PRO A 12 -7.95 4.74 15.07
C PRO A 12 -7.55 3.33 14.64
N ILE A 13 -7.99 2.86 13.46
CA ILE A 13 -7.58 1.55 12.94
C ILE A 13 -6.09 1.55 12.57
N SER A 14 -5.59 2.64 11.98
CA SER A 14 -4.16 2.78 11.68
C SER A 14 -3.31 2.71 12.95
N ASN A 15 -3.74 3.37 14.04
CA ASN A 15 -3.06 3.27 15.32
C ASN A 15 -3.05 1.84 15.87
N ILE A 16 -4.19 1.14 15.86
CA ILE A 16 -4.29 -0.27 16.29
C ILE A 16 -3.31 -1.15 15.48
N LEU A 17 -3.24 -0.95 14.17
CA LEU A 17 -2.33 -1.70 13.30
C LEU A 17 -0.86 -1.42 13.62
N HIS A 18 -0.51 -0.16 13.89
CA HIS A 18 0.84 0.22 14.32
C HIS A 18 1.21 -0.40 15.67
N GLU A 19 0.32 -0.34 16.65
CA GLU A 19 0.52 -0.96 17.97
C GLU A 19 0.67 -2.50 17.87
N ALA A 20 -0.05 -3.12 16.93
CA ALA A 20 0.06 -4.55 16.63
C ALA A 20 1.34 -4.92 15.85
N GLY A 21 2.22 -3.97 15.56
CA GLY A 21 3.51 -4.21 14.91
C GLY A 21 3.44 -4.31 13.39
N ALA A 22 2.43 -3.72 12.75
CA ALA A 22 2.41 -3.61 11.29
C ALA A 22 3.60 -2.78 10.78
N SER A 23 4.30 -3.28 9.76
CA SER A 23 5.46 -2.59 9.17
C SER A 23 5.06 -1.42 8.26
N GLY A 24 3.79 -1.34 7.88
CA GLY A 24 3.22 -0.27 7.10
C GLY A 24 1.71 -0.45 6.93
N VAL A 25 1.04 0.68 6.69
CA VAL A 25 -0.40 0.75 6.41
C VAL A 25 -0.57 1.52 5.10
N VAL A 26 -1.30 0.94 4.16
CA VAL A 26 -1.71 1.59 2.90
C VAL A 26 -3.19 1.89 3.02
N ILE A 27 -3.58 3.12 2.70
CA ILE A 27 -4.96 3.59 2.71
C ILE A 27 -5.38 3.80 1.26
N GLU A 28 -6.48 3.17 0.87
CA GLU A 28 -7.09 3.32 -0.45
C GLU A 28 -8.53 3.79 -0.25
N ASP A 29 -8.80 5.06 -0.59
CA ASP A 29 -10.08 5.70 -0.43
C ASP A 29 -10.78 5.89 -1.77
N LYS A 30 -12.04 5.46 -1.88
CA LYS A 30 -12.85 5.68 -3.07
C LYS A 30 -12.90 7.17 -3.46
N ALA A 31 -12.92 8.07 -2.48
CA ALA A 31 -12.98 9.52 -2.71
C ALA A 31 -11.74 10.07 -3.44
N ASP A 32 -10.59 9.38 -3.38
CA ASP A 32 -9.38 9.78 -4.11
C ASP A 32 -9.58 9.74 -5.63
N LEU A 33 -10.50 8.90 -6.13
CA LEU A 33 -10.82 8.83 -7.57
C LEU A 33 -11.62 10.04 -8.06
N GLU A 34 -12.28 10.75 -7.15
CA GLU A 34 -13.14 11.90 -7.46
C GLU A 34 -12.45 13.23 -7.13
N ALA A 35 -11.30 13.18 -6.45
CA ALA A 35 -10.52 14.35 -6.10
C ALA A 35 -9.94 15.01 -7.36
N GLU A 36 -10.32 16.27 -7.60
CA GLU A 36 -9.62 17.11 -8.57
C GLU A 36 -8.22 17.43 -8.03
N TRP A 37 -7.23 16.66 -8.44
CA TRP A 37 -5.84 16.99 -8.13
C TRP A 37 -5.42 18.23 -8.90
N ASP A 38 -5.09 19.28 -8.15
CA ASP A 38 -4.56 20.51 -8.71
C ASP A 38 -3.26 20.17 -9.45
N SER A 39 -3.35 20.15 -10.78
CA SER A 39 -2.29 19.74 -11.71
C SER A 39 -1.13 20.74 -11.78
N MET A 40 -0.82 21.42 -10.67
CA MET A 40 0.29 22.36 -10.54
C MET A 40 1.67 21.77 -10.90
N TYR A 41 1.79 20.44 -10.97
CA TYR A 41 3.05 19.75 -11.33
C TYR A 41 2.96 18.81 -12.54
N GLY A 42 1.87 18.81 -13.32
CA GLY A 42 1.83 18.13 -14.62
C GLY A 42 1.91 16.59 -14.60
N GLU A 43 1.83 15.96 -13.43
CA GLU A 43 1.67 14.51 -13.31
C GLU A 43 0.18 14.20 -13.15
N VAL A 44 -0.50 13.92 -14.25
CA VAL A 44 -1.81 13.27 -14.20
C VAL A 44 -1.56 11.82 -13.82
N TYR A 45 -1.75 11.48 -12.55
CA TYR A 45 -1.85 10.08 -12.14
C TYR A 45 -3.18 9.56 -12.67
N GLU A 46 -3.17 8.65 -13.65
CA GLU A 46 -4.38 7.89 -13.96
C GLU A 46 -4.53 6.84 -12.85
N LEU A 47 -5.42 7.09 -11.88
CA LEU A 47 -5.83 6.05 -10.94
C LEU A 47 -6.66 5.01 -11.69
N ASP A 48 -6.33 3.73 -11.49
CA ASP A 48 -7.20 2.64 -11.92
C ASP A 48 -8.31 2.45 -10.87
N PRO A 49 -9.59 2.67 -11.22
CA PRO A 49 -10.69 2.44 -10.29
C PRO A 49 -10.74 1.01 -9.74
N ALA A 50 -10.16 0.02 -10.44
CA ALA A 50 -10.08 -1.35 -9.97
C ALA A 50 -9.16 -1.55 -8.75
N ASP A 51 -8.25 -0.61 -8.51
CA ASP A 51 -7.33 -0.66 -7.37
C ASP A 51 -7.95 -0.09 -6.09
N TYR A 52 -9.14 0.52 -6.15
CA TYR A 52 -9.83 1.14 -5.03
C TYR A 52 -11.05 0.34 -4.58
N PRO A 53 -11.52 0.50 -3.33
CA PRO A 53 -12.78 -0.12 -2.91
C PRO A 53 -13.98 0.45 -3.68
N GLU A 54 -15.06 -0.33 -3.79
CA GLU A 54 -16.32 0.15 -4.38
C GLU A 54 -16.94 1.28 -3.55
N GLU A 55 -16.82 1.19 -2.22
CA GLU A 55 -17.34 2.16 -1.26
C GLU A 55 -16.38 2.31 -0.07
N GLY A 56 -16.34 3.50 0.52
CA GLY A 56 -15.55 3.80 1.71
C GLY A 56 -14.05 3.62 1.50
N VAL A 57 -13.40 3.00 2.50
CA VAL A 57 -11.94 2.94 2.60
C VAL A 57 -11.47 1.51 2.79
N ARG A 58 -10.34 1.17 2.16
CA ARG A 58 -9.62 -0.08 2.39
C ARG A 58 -8.24 0.21 2.98
N LEU A 59 -8.00 -0.25 4.21
CA LEU A 59 -6.67 -0.29 4.81
C LEU A 59 -5.99 -1.62 4.53
N LYS A 60 -4.76 -1.60 4.03
CA LYS A 60 -3.90 -2.78 3.90
C LYS A 60 -2.73 -2.67 4.87
N ALA A 61 -2.55 -3.70 5.70
CA ALA A 61 -1.47 -3.77 6.67
C ALA A 61 -0.60 -5.02 6.44
N TYR A 62 0.70 -4.85 6.60
CA TYR A 62 1.69 -5.91 6.51
C TYR A 62 2.10 -6.34 7.91
N LEU A 63 1.75 -7.58 8.28
CA LEU A 63 2.05 -8.16 9.58
C LEU A 63 3.18 -9.17 9.45
N PRO A 64 4.09 -9.26 10.43
CA PRO A 64 5.14 -10.27 10.42
C PRO A 64 4.55 -11.67 10.55
N VAL A 65 4.97 -12.59 9.67
CA VAL A 65 4.58 -14.00 9.78
C VAL A 65 5.43 -14.67 10.85
N ASN A 66 4.85 -14.88 12.01
CA ASN A 66 5.48 -15.56 13.15
C ASN A 66 4.45 -16.43 13.91
N SER A 67 4.88 -17.13 14.96
CA SER A 67 4.01 -18.01 15.75
C SER A 67 2.85 -17.28 16.46
N PHE A 68 2.90 -15.96 16.58
CA PHE A 68 1.89 -15.12 17.24
C PHE A 68 0.91 -14.48 16.26
N LEU A 69 1.10 -14.61 14.94
CA LEU A 69 0.26 -13.96 13.92
C LEU A 69 -1.24 -14.18 14.14
N GLY A 70 -1.65 -15.40 14.51
CA GLY A 70 -3.06 -15.71 14.76
C GLY A 70 -3.63 -14.95 15.96
N GLU A 71 -2.85 -14.81 17.03
CA GLU A 71 -3.21 -14.04 18.22
C GLU A 71 -3.29 -12.55 17.89
N THR A 72 -2.25 -12.00 17.26
CA THR A 72 -2.22 -10.59 16.81
C THR A 72 -3.43 -10.25 15.93
N VAL A 73 -3.81 -11.13 14.99
CA VAL A 73 -5.00 -10.92 14.15
C VAL A 73 -6.28 -10.92 14.98
N SER A 74 -6.38 -11.76 16.01
CA SER A 74 -7.53 -11.77 16.93
C SER A 74 -7.60 -10.48 17.75
N GLU A 75 -6.48 -10.03 18.29
CA GLU A 75 -6.36 -8.79 19.07
C GLU A 75 -6.74 -7.57 18.23
N ILE A 76 -6.22 -7.46 17.00
CA ILE A 76 -6.60 -6.39 16.06
C ILE A 76 -8.11 -6.38 15.85
N LYS A 77 -8.72 -7.53 15.56
CA LYS A 77 -10.18 -7.62 15.35
C LYS A 77 -10.96 -7.18 16.58
N GLN A 78 -10.52 -7.56 17.77
CA GLN A 78 -11.16 -7.14 19.01
C GLN A 78 -11.02 -5.64 19.24
N ALA A 79 -9.82 -5.09 19.06
CA ALA A 79 -9.56 -3.66 19.20
C ALA A 79 -10.39 -2.82 18.22
N ILE A 80 -10.51 -3.24 16.95
CA ILE A 80 -11.34 -2.55 15.95
C ILE A 80 -12.82 -2.59 16.37
N ASN A 81 -13.33 -3.73 16.84
CA ASN A 81 -14.72 -3.80 17.31
C ASN A 81 -14.96 -2.94 18.56
N ASN A 82 -13.95 -2.76 19.41
CA ASN A 82 -14.06 -1.89 20.59
C ASN A 82 -14.19 -0.40 20.22
N LEU A 83 -13.86 0.00 18.98
CA LEU A 83 -14.11 1.37 18.52
C LEU A 83 -15.60 1.73 18.54
N LEU A 84 -16.49 0.74 18.41
CA LEU A 84 -17.95 0.95 18.55
C LEU A 84 -18.33 1.46 19.94
N VAL A 85 -17.57 1.10 20.98
CA VAL A 85 -17.80 1.59 22.36
C VAL A 85 -17.43 3.07 22.50
N HIS A 86 -16.63 3.59 21.57
CA HIS A 86 -16.22 4.99 21.49
C HIS A 86 -17.06 5.78 20.46
N ASP A 87 -18.20 5.23 20.04
CA ASP A 87 -19.11 5.83 19.04
C ASP A 87 -18.45 6.10 17.68
N ILE A 88 -17.38 5.37 17.33
CA ILE A 88 -16.70 5.47 16.04
C ILE A 88 -17.38 4.51 15.05
N ASP A 89 -17.82 5.01 13.89
CA ASP A 89 -18.41 4.17 12.85
C ASP A 89 -17.31 3.41 12.09
N ILE A 90 -17.24 2.10 12.27
CA ILE A 90 -16.31 1.20 11.57
C ILE A 90 -16.87 0.64 10.25
N GLY A 91 -18.11 0.97 9.90
CA GLY A 91 -18.75 0.62 8.63
C GLY A 91 -18.77 -0.88 8.33
N LEU A 92 -18.34 -1.25 7.12
CA LEU A 92 -18.39 -2.64 6.64
C LEU A 92 -17.61 -3.62 7.53
N ASN A 93 -16.52 -3.15 8.17
CA ASN A 93 -15.62 -3.93 9.03
C ASN A 93 -15.26 -5.32 8.45
N LYS A 94 -15.08 -5.39 7.12
CA LYS A 94 -14.72 -6.65 6.45
C LYS A 94 -13.21 -6.82 6.52
N ILE A 95 -12.76 -7.80 7.28
CA ILE A 95 -11.33 -8.06 7.52
C ILE A 95 -10.92 -9.37 6.84
N THR A 96 -9.95 -9.29 5.92
CA THR A 96 -9.36 -10.45 5.25
C THR A 96 -7.87 -10.56 5.55
N LEU A 97 -7.38 -11.79 5.62
CA LEU A 97 -5.97 -12.10 5.76
C LEU A 97 -5.54 -12.89 4.53
N SER A 98 -4.48 -12.43 3.87
CA SER A 98 -3.84 -13.11 2.75
C SER A 98 -2.34 -13.13 3.03
N GLU A 99 -1.72 -14.27 2.78
CA GLU A 99 -0.27 -14.38 2.72
C GLU A 99 0.20 -13.70 1.44
N VAL A 100 1.11 -12.74 1.56
CA VAL A 100 1.72 -12.06 0.41
C VAL A 100 3.16 -12.55 0.36
N ASN A 101 3.52 -13.23 -0.72
CA ASN A 101 4.89 -13.69 -0.91
C ASN A 101 5.80 -12.49 -1.20
N GLU A 102 7.02 -12.47 -0.67
CA GLU A 102 7.92 -11.33 -0.84
C GLU A 102 8.26 -11.01 -2.31
N GLU A 103 8.14 -11.98 -3.22
CA GLU A 103 8.34 -11.72 -4.65
C GLU A 103 7.24 -10.84 -5.29
N ASP A 104 6.04 -10.83 -4.73
CA ASP A 104 4.92 -10.03 -5.25
C ASP A 104 5.08 -8.54 -4.92
N TRP A 105 5.70 -8.18 -3.78
CA TRP A 105 5.97 -6.77 -3.48
C TRP A 105 7.05 -6.20 -4.40
N ALA A 106 8.09 -6.98 -4.72
CA ALA A 106 9.21 -6.53 -5.57
C ALA A 106 8.84 -6.35 -7.05
N THR A 107 7.67 -6.85 -7.46
CA THR A 107 7.16 -6.78 -8.82
C THR A 107 5.93 -5.88 -8.96
N ALA A 108 5.09 -5.76 -7.92
CA ALA A 108 3.92 -4.89 -7.94
C ALA A 108 4.27 -3.42 -8.22
N TRP A 109 5.32 -2.87 -7.60
CA TRP A 109 5.73 -1.48 -7.86
C TRP A 109 6.18 -1.23 -9.31
N LYS A 110 6.75 -2.23 -9.98
CA LYS A 110 7.20 -2.13 -11.38
C LYS A 110 6.04 -2.05 -12.37
N LYS A 111 4.87 -2.57 -11.98
CA LYS A 111 3.67 -2.55 -12.83
C LYS A 111 3.07 -1.14 -12.93
N TYR A 112 3.27 -0.32 -11.89
CA TYR A 112 2.75 1.05 -11.80
C TYR A 112 3.81 2.13 -12.10
N TYR A 113 5.11 1.80 -12.06
CA TYR A 113 6.19 2.72 -12.43
C TYR A 113 6.40 2.78 -13.95
N LYS A 114 5.49 3.42 -14.68
CA LYS A 114 5.79 3.87 -16.05
C LYS A 114 6.72 5.08 -15.97
N PRO A 115 7.94 5.04 -16.51
CA PRO A 115 8.81 6.22 -16.51
C PRO A 115 8.17 7.31 -17.38
N VAL A 116 7.66 8.37 -16.76
CA VAL A 116 7.27 9.60 -17.46
C VAL A 116 8.52 10.44 -17.62
N LYS A 117 8.80 10.87 -18.86
CA LYS A 117 9.91 11.79 -19.16
C LYS A 117 9.60 13.14 -18.50
N ILE A 118 10.29 13.43 -17.40
CA ILE A 118 10.35 14.79 -16.86
C ILE A 118 11.37 15.56 -17.72
N SER A 119 10.88 16.58 -18.42
CA SER A 119 11.71 17.50 -19.21
C SER A 119 12.65 18.32 -18.31
N ASP A 120 13.68 18.85 -18.95
CA ASP A 120 14.98 19.24 -18.40
C ASP A 120 14.99 19.97 -17.04
N LYS A 121 15.74 19.38 -16.10
CA LYS A 121 16.30 19.93 -14.85
C LYS A 121 15.48 19.72 -13.58
N VAL A 122 15.35 18.47 -13.11
CA VAL A 122 15.76 18.05 -11.75
C VAL A 122 15.91 16.52 -11.80
N THR A 123 16.99 15.98 -11.23
CA THR A 123 17.15 14.53 -11.03
C THR A 123 17.31 14.28 -9.53
N ILE A 124 16.33 13.62 -8.92
CA ILE A 124 16.49 13.00 -7.59
C ILE A 124 16.93 11.55 -7.85
N THR A 125 18.18 11.22 -7.54
CA THR A 125 18.69 9.84 -7.63
C THR A 125 18.74 9.24 -6.23
N LEU A 126 18.00 8.15 -5.99
CA LEU A 126 18.28 7.22 -4.89
C LEU A 126 19.66 6.62 -5.13
N ARG A 127 20.66 6.99 -4.31
CA ARG A 127 22.03 6.50 -4.46
C ARG A 127 22.22 5.13 -3.80
N GLY A 128 21.50 4.11 -4.30
CA GLY A 128 21.82 2.71 -4.06
C GLY A 128 22.70 2.20 -5.20
N LYS A 129 24.01 2.03 -4.98
CA LYS A 129 24.91 1.44 -5.97
C LYS A 129 24.52 -0.02 -6.23
N ILE A 130 23.90 -0.30 -7.37
CA ILE A 130 23.84 -1.65 -7.93
C ILE A 130 24.89 -1.68 -9.05
N THR A 131 26.11 -2.14 -8.75
CA THR A 131 27.11 -2.40 -9.80
C THR A 131 26.93 -3.83 -10.29
N ASN A 132 26.11 -4.02 -11.34
CA ASN A 132 26.14 -5.26 -12.10
C ASN A 132 27.18 -5.10 -13.23
N ARG A 133 28.45 -5.45 -12.96
CA ARG A 133 29.43 -5.65 -14.04
C ARG A 133 29.34 -7.11 -14.49
N LEU A 134 28.62 -7.35 -15.58
CA LEU A 134 28.89 -8.54 -16.41
C LEU A 134 30.05 -8.20 -17.37
N PRO A 135 31.02 -9.11 -17.59
CA PRO A 135 32.14 -8.86 -18.49
C PRO A 135 31.69 -8.90 -19.97
N PRO A 136 32.29 -8.09 -20.87
CA PRO A 136 32.02 -8.21 -22.30
C PRO A 136 32.96 -9.25 -22.95
N MET A 137 32.46 -9.94 -24.00
CA MET A 137 33.15 -10.56 -25.17
C MET A 137 32.43 -11.85 -25.56
N LYS A 138 32.18 -12.20 -26.83
CA LYS A 138 32.55 -11.68 -28.16
C LYS A 138 31.52 -12.25 -29.15
N LEU A 139 31.08 -11.46 -30.12
CA LEU A 139 30.43 -11.98 -31.34
C LEU A 139 31.54 -12.46 -32.29
N LEU A 140 31.44 -13.70 -32.77
CA LEU A 140 32.12 -14.15 -33.96
C LEU A 140 31.06 -14.72 -34.90
N SER A 141 30.85 -14.04 -36.02
CA SER A 141 30.27 -14.61 -37.23
C SER A 141 31.21 -14.22 -38.36
N ASN A 142 31.67 -15.22 -39.11
CA ASN A 142 32.38 -15.04 -40.38
C ASN A 142 31.51 -14.31 -41.40
#